data_AF-A0A2R5LQB2-F1
#
_entry.id   AF-A0A2R5LQB2-F1
#
_cell.length_a   1.000
_cell.length_b   1.000
_cell.length_c   1.000
_cell.angle_alpha   90.00
_cell.angle_beta   90.00
_cell.angle_gamma   90.00
#
_symmetry.space_group_name_H-M   'P 1'
#
loop_
_entity.id
_entity.type
_entity.pdbx_description
1 polymer ?
#
loop_
_entity_poly.entity_id
_entity_poly.type
_entity_poly.pdbx_seq_one_letter_code
_entity_poly.pdbx_strand_id
1 'polypeptide(L)'
;MGHFTTAITCLSLYLCLCGAAAYVESVAGSVDPDLGHFQPMVALLCDHGKVHNQYLTEGQRWVSDPDPKAVCTKERLEILEYCRKVYPKRDIRNIVENMHYFKISGWCKVGQKRCKGTHWVKPFRCLEGPFQSDALLVPEHCLFDHIHNQSVCQSFDQWNRTAAHSCQARSMRLRSFAMLLPCGVDIFSGVEFVCCPKEDKPSRTSKDEDKSSDASSEDA
;
A
#
# COMPACT_ATOMS: atom_id res chain seq x y z
N MET A 1 76.95 -29.71 40.32
CA MET A 1 76.64 -30.37 39.03
C MET A 1 75.15 -30.20 38.77
N GLY A 2 74.74 -29.72 37.58
CA GLY A 2 73.33 -29.56 37.13
C GLY A 2 72.53 -28.46 37.88
N HIS A 3 71.97 -27.38 37.33
CA HIS A 3 71.31 -27.00 36.05
C HIS A 3 69.77 -27.04 36.03
N PHE A 4 69.17 -26.00 35.41
CA PHE A 4 67.78 -25.81 34.94
C PHE A 4 66.70 -25.54 36.02
N THR A 5 66.10 -24.34 36.12
CA THR A 5 64.96 -23.73 35.35
C THR A 5 63.63 -24.50 35.51
N THR A 6 62.43 -23.90 35.56
CA THR A 6 61.91 -22.64 34.97
C THR A 6 60.63 -22.15 35.72
N ALA A 7 60.08 -20.99 35.34
CA ALA A 7 58.91 -20.32 35.97
C ALA A 7 57.52 -20.82 35.49
N ILE A 8 56.45 -20.01 35.72
CA ILE A 8 55.06 -20.05 35.17
C ILE A 8 54.04 -20.83 36.05
N THR A 9 52.82 -20.37 36.41
CA THR A 9 52.12 -19.06 36.41
C THR A 9 50.95 -19.14 37.42
N CYS A 10 50.48 -18.00 37.97
CA CYS A 10 49.31 -17.96 38.84
C CYS A 10 47.98 -17.93 38.03
N LEU A 11 46.97 -18.72 38.45
CA LEU A 11 45.62 -18.68 37.87
C LEU A 11 44.81 -17.53 38.48
N SER A 12 44.18 -16.70 37.64
CA SER A 12 43.14 -15.76 38.10
C SER A 12 42.04 -15.63 37.05
N LEU A 13 40.91 -16.28 37.33
CA LEU A 13 39.68 -16.23 36.54
C LEU A 13 38.97 -14.89 36.82
N TYR A 14 38.65 -14.10 35.79
CA TYR A 14 37.83 -12.90 35.94
C TYR A 14 36.65 -12.94 34.96
N LEU A 15 35.43 -13.00 35.52
CA LEU A 15 34.20 -12.84 34.73
C LEU A 15 34.08 -11.39 34.28
N CYS A 16 33.80 -11.19 32.99
CA CYS A 16 33.36 -9.90 32.46
C CYS A 16 31.92 -10.04 31.95
N LEU A 17 30.96 -9.57 32.76
CA LEU A 17 29.59 -9.32 32.31
C LEU A 17 29.29 -7.84 32.51
N CYS A 18 29.32 -7.08 31.43
CA CYS A 18 28.79 -5.73 31.37
C CYS A 18 27.65 -5.71 30.33
N GLY A 19 26.42 -5.75 30.82
CA GLY A 19 25.22 -5.80 29.96
C GLY A 19 24.88 -4.42 29.41
N ALA A 20 24.97 -4.24 28.09
CA ALA A 20 24.47 -3.05 27.42
C ALA A 20 22.97 -3.21 27.11
N ALA A 21 22.11 -2.49 27.83
CA ALA A 21 20.68 -2.41 27.52
C ALA A 21 20.46 -1.45 26.34
N ALA A 22 20.15 -2.00 25.16
CA ALA A 22 19.77 -1.21 24.00
C ALA A 22 18.28 -0.83 24.08
N TYR A 23 17.99 0.46 24.24
CA TYR A 23 16.64 1.00 24.10
C TYR A 23 16.24 1.01 22.62
N VAL A 24 15.13 0.33 22.28
CA VAL A 24 14.59 0.27 20.92
C VAL A 24 13.22 0.94 20.92
N GLU A 25 13.11 2.06 20.22
CA GLU A 25 11.84 2.76 20.03
C GLU A 25 11.02 2.09 18.91
N SER A 26 9.98 1.36 19.28
CA SER A 26 9.07 0.73 18.33
C SER A 26 8.03 1.73 17.83
N VAL A 27 8.20 2.26 16.62
CA VAL A 27 7.14 3.00 15.92
C VAL A 27 6.10 2.03 15.37
N ALA A 28 4.90 2.03 15.96
CA ALA A 28 3.78 1.23 15.47
C ALA A 28 3.26 1.79 14.13
N GLY A 29 3.59 1.12 13.03
CA GLY A 29 2.90 1.28 11.75
C GLY A 29 1.54 0.60 11.80
N SER A 30 0.49 1.26 11.33
CA SER A 30 -0.84 0.67 11.19
C SER A 30 -0.81 -0.44 10.14
N VAL A 31 -0.89 -1.70 10.58
CA VAL A 31 -0.94 -2.87 9.72
C VAL A 31 -2.40 -3.19 9.37
N ASP A 32 -2.70 -3.36 8.08
CA ASP A 32 -3.98 -3.93 7.64
C ASP A 32 -3.95 -5.46 7.89
N PRO A 33 -4.94 -6.06 8.56
CA PRO A 33 -4.86 -7.44 9.00
C PRO A 33 -5.29 -8.42 7.90
N ASP A 34 -4.49 -8.53 6.84
CA ASP A 34 -4.58 -9.65 5.89
C ASP A 34 -3.25 -10.43 5.80
N LEU A 35 -3.22 -11.52 6.56
CA LEU A 35 -2.34 -12.69 6.49
C LEU A 35 -0.93 -12.55 5.88
N GLY A 36 -0.01 -11.92 6.62
CA GLY A 36 1.38 -12.40 6.84
C GLY A 36 2.36 -12.56 5.67
N HIS A 37 1.91 -12.48 4.42
CA HIS A 37 2.73 -12.64 3.23
C HIS A 37 3.19 -11.28 2.72
N PHE A 38 4.52 -11.09 2.66
CA PHE A 38 5.09 -9.89 2.07
C PHE A 38 4.74 -9.81 0.57
N GLN A 39 3.95 -8.80 0.20
CA GLN A 39 3.70 -8.44 -1.18
C GLN A 39 4.65 -7.31 -1.61
N PRO A 40 5.51 -7.51 -2.63
CA PRO A 40 6.40 -6.46 -3.12
C PRO A 40 5.59 -5.32 -3.75
N MET A 41 5.90 -4.08 -3.35
CA MET A 41 5.17 -2.88 -3.80
C MET A 41 6.12 -1.70 -3.98
N VAL A 42 5.88 -0.90 -5.02
CA VAL A 42 6.60 0.35 -5.31
C VAL A 42 5.66 1.54 -5.21
N ALA A 43 6.16 2.68 -4.74
CA ALA A 43 5.38 3.90 -4.58
C ALA A 43 6.08 5.08 -5.28
N LEU A 44 5.28 5.85 -6.00
CA LEU A 44 5.73 6.88 -6.94
C LEU A 44 4.98 8.20 -6.65
N LEU A 45 5.67 9.35 -6.78
CA LEU A 45 5.13 10.66 -6.39
C LEU A 45 5.52 11.76 -7.41
N CYS A 46 4.90 11.74 -8.59
CA CYS A 46 5.36 12.51 -9.76
C CYS A 46 5.09 14.00 -9.66
N ASP A 47 3.92 14.39 -9.15
CA ASP A 47 3.45 15.78 -9.21
C ASP A 47 4.04 16.65 -8.07
N HIS A 48 5.15 16.20 -7.45
CA HIS A 48 5.82 16.82 -6.31
C HIS A 48 7.29 17.22 -6.61
N GLY A 49 7.65 17.22 -7.89
CA GLY A 49 9.00 17.48 -8.41
C GLY A 49 9.86 16.23 -8.45
N LYS A 50 11.19 16.39 -8.49
CA LYS A 50 12.15 15.27 -8.49
C LYS A 50 12.23 14.63 -7.09
N VAL A 51 11.30 13.72 -6.83
CA VAL A 51 11.24 12.87 -5.63
C VAL A 51 11.74 11.47 -6.00
N HIS A 52 12.53 10.85 -5.12
CA HIS A 52 12.94 9.45 -5.24
C HIS A 52 11.73 8.53 -5.00
N ASN A 53 11.58 7.53 -5.85
CA ASN A 53 10.61 6.45 -5.67
C ASN A 53 10.89 5.70 -4.36
N GLN A 54 9.85 5.08 -3.81
CA GLN A 54 9.96 4.18 -2.66
C GLN A 54 9.60 2.75 -3.03
N TYR A 55 10.07 1.81 -2.23
CA TYR A 55 9.68 0.41 -2.30
C TYR A 55 9.47 -0.15 -0.89
N LEU A 56 8.60 -1.16 -0.77
CA LEU A 56 8.33 -1.83 0.49
C LEU A 56 9.39 -2.92 0.73
N THR A 57 10.08 -2.87 1.86
CA THR A 57 11.02 -3.94 2.27
C THR A 57 10.28 -5.12 2.90
N GLU A 58 10.91 -6.30 2.93
CA GLU A 58 10.32 -7.51 3.51
C GLU A 58 9.95 -7.36 5.00
N GLY A 59 10.65 -6.48 5.73
CA GLY A 59 10.28 -6.04 7.08
C GLY A 59 9.16 -4.99 7.12
N GLN A 60 8.24 -5.00 6.15
CA GLN A 60 7.07 -4.12 5.99
C GLN A 60 7.36 -2.60 6.12
N ARG A 61 8.58 -2.17 5.80
CA ARG A 61 9.00 -0.76 5.90
C ARG A 61 9.23 -0.16 4.52
N TRP A 62 8.59 0.98 4.26
CA TRP A 62 8.85 1.79 3.07
C TRP A 62 10.23 2.46 3.13
N VAL A 63 10.98 2.41 2.03
CA VAL A 63 12.29 3.05 1.90
C VAL A 63 12.42 3.75 0.54
N SER A 64 13.05 4.92 0.50
CA SER A 64 13.43 5.57 -0.77
C SER A 64 14.64 4.90 -1.39
N ASP A 65 14.62 4.75 -2.72
CA ASP A 65 15.75 4.27 -3.50
C ASP A 65 16.89 5.31 -3.50
N PRO A 66 18.13 4.94 -3.10
CA PRO A 66 19.26 5.86 -3.09
C PRO A 66 19.76 6.29 -4.48
N ASP A 67 19.35 5.60 -5.56
CA ASP A 67 19.73 5.93 -6.93
C ASP A 67 19.13 7.28 -7.37
N PRO A 68 19.95 8.27 -7.79
CA PRO A 68 19.44 9.56 -8.29
C PRO A 68 18.62 9.45 -9.59
N LYS A 69 18.65 8.31 -10.29
CA LYS A 69 17.81 8.04 -11.46
C LYS A 69 16.45 7.42 -11.10
N ALA A 70 16.28 6.89 -9.89
CA ALA A 70 15.02 6.29 -9.42
C ALA A 70 14.00 7.37 -9.01
N VAL A 71 13.66 8.25 -9.94
CA VAL A 71 12.65 9.30 -9.80
C VAL A 71 11.31 8.84 -10.38
N CYS A 72 10.24 9.57 -10.04
CA CYS A 72 8.91 9.19 -10.49
C CYS A 72 8.74 9.23 -12.02
N THR A 73 8.02 8.24 -12.52
CA THR A 73 7.56 8.09 -13.90
C THR A 73 6.08 7.69 -13.90
N LYS A 74 5.38 7.97 -15.00
CA LYS A 74 3.99 7.52 -15.25
C LYS A 74 3.94 6.40 -16.30
N GLU A 75 5.10 6.02 -16.86
CA GLU A 75 5.20 4.99 -17.89
C GLU A 75 5.21 3.57 -17.29
N ARG A 76 4.21 2.77 -17.66
CA ARG A 76 3.96 1.44 -17.08
C ARG A 76 5.14 0.47 -17.20
N LEU A 77 5.85 0.53 -18.34
CA LEU A 77 7.03 -0.29 -18.58
C LEU A 77 8.18 0.08 -17.64
N GLU A 78 8.43 1.38 -17.44
CA GLU A 78 9.45 1.86 -16.51
C GLU A 78 9.11 1.52 -15.05
N ILE A 79 7.83 1.52 -14.66
CA ILE A 79 7.38 1.09 -13.32
C ILE A 79 7.62 -0.42 -13.13
N LEU A 80 7.36 -1.24 -14.15
CA LEU A 80 7.65 -2.68 -14.11
C LEU A 80 9.16 -2.96 -14.05
N GLU A 81 9.97 -2.24 -14.80
CA GLU A 81 11.44 -2.29 -14.71
C GLU A 81 11.94 -1.84 -13.34
N TYR A 82 11.32 -0.80 -12.74
CA TYR A 82 11.63 -0.35 -11.40
C TYR A 82 11.30 -1.41 -10.34
N CYS A 83 10.15 -2.09 -10.43
CA CYS A 83 9.84 -3.26 -9.59
C CYS A 83 10.93 -4.35 -9.70
N ARG A 84 11.35 -4.70 -10.92
CA ARG A 84 12.42 -5.69 -11.15
C ARG A 84 13.77 -5.26 -10.58
N LYS A 85 14.11 -3.97 -10.68
CA LYS A 85 15.33 -3.38 -10.13
C LYS A 85 15.39 -3.52 -8.61
N VAL A 86 14.32 -3.19 -7.90
CA VAL A 86 14.30 -3.19 -6.41
C VAL A 86 13.99 -4.57 -5.82
N TYR A 87 13.42 -5.48 -6.60
CA TYR A 87 13.17 -6.89 -6.22
C TYR A 87 13.88 -7.90 -7.15
N PRO A 88 15.21 -7.84 -7.32
CA PRO A 88 15.95 -8.60 -8.35
C PRO A 88 16.00 -10.12 -8.11
N LYS A 89 15.53 -10.60 -6.95
CA LYS A 89 15.44 -12.03 -6.60
C LYS A 89 14.03 -12.61 -6.83
N ARG A 90 13.08 -11.81 -7.31
CA ARG A 90 11.68 -12.17 -7.50
C ARG A 90 11.34 -12.21 -8.98
N ASP A 91 10.47 -13.15 -9.37
CA ASP A 91 10.02 -13.31 -10.77
C ASP A 91 8.93 -12.28 -11.09
N ILE A 92 9.27 -10.99 -11.09
CA ILE A 92 8.29 -9.92 -11.34
C ILE A 92 7.94 -9.86 -12.83
N ARG A 93 6.70 -10.25 -13.17
CA ARG A 93 6.21 -10.33 -14.55
C ARG A 93 5.33 -9.17 -14.97
N ASN A 94 4.55 -8.59 -14.04
CA ASN A 94 3.67 -7.46 -14.31
C ASN A 94 3.53 -6.56 -13.08
N ILE A 95 2.75 -5.49 -13.19
CA ILE A 95 2.36 -4.60 -12.08
C ILE A 95 0.85 -4.38 -12.10
N VAL A 96 0.29 -3.93 -10.99
CA VAL A 96 -1.09 -3.44 -10.90
C VAL A 96 -1.17 -2.34 -9.84
N GLU A 97 -1.91 -1.27 -10.11
CA GLU A 97 -2.18 -0.24 -9.10
C GLU A 97 -2.98 -0.82 -7.91
N ASN A 98 -2.73 -0.32 -6.70
CA ASN A 98 -3.48 -0.72 -5.51
C ASN A 98 -4.85 -0.02 -5.45
N MET A 99 -5.90 -0.76 -5.05
CA MET A 99 -7.24 -0.22 -4.82
C MET A 99 -7.26 0.86 -3.72
N HIS A 100 -6.38 0.75 -2.73
CA HIS A 100 -6.34 1.63 -1.57
C HIS A 100 -5.16 2.62 -1.60
N TYR A 101 -5.38 3.79 -1.01
CA TYR A 101 -4.33 4.76 -0.74
C TYR A 101 -3.57 4.38 0.53
N PHE A 102 -2.24 4.40 0.46
CA PHE A 102 -1.33 4.17 1.55
C PHE A 102 -0.73 5.50 2.01
N LYS A 103 -0.66 5.72 3.33
CA LYS A 103 -0.03 6.90 3.93
C LYS A 103 1.46 6.66 4.09
N ILE A 104 2.24 7.04 3.08
CA ILE A 104 3.69 6.78 3.02
C ILE A 104 4.46 8.03 3.44
N SER A 105 5.44 7.86 4.33
CA SER A 105 6.25 8.94 4.90
C SER A 105 7.73 8.85 4.48
N GLY A 106 8.50 9.90 4.78
CA GLY A 106 9.94 9.88 4.58
C GLY A 106 10.38 9.99 3.12
N TRP A 107 9.63 10.75 2.31
CA TRP A 107 9.97 10.98 0.90
C TRP A 107 11.25 11.81 0.75
N CYS A 108 12.19 11.35 -0.06
CA CYS A 108 13.45 12.04 -0.33
C CYS A 108 13.37 12.83 -1.65
N LYS A 109 13.70 14.13 -1.65
CA LYS A 109 13.90 14.89 -2.90
C LYS A 109 15.33 14.72 -3.39
N VAL A 110 15.52 14.67 -4.72
CA VAL A 110 16.86 14.51 -5.32
C VAL A 110 17.79 15.62 -4.83
N GLY A 111 18.98 15.22 -4.35
CA GLY A 111 19.98 16.13 -3.78
C GLY A 111 19.74 16.56 -2.33
N GLN A 112 18.64 16.15 -1.68
CA GLN A 112 18.35 16.48 -0.28
C GLN A 112 18.75 15.34 0.66
N LYS A 113 19.64 15.62 1.63
CA LYS A 113 20.07 14.65 2.65
C LYS A 113 19.00 14.27 3.68
N ARG A 114 17.94 15.08 3.84
CA ARG A 114 16.86 14.85 4.81
C ARG A 114 15.55 14.59 4.09
N CYS A 115 15.05 13.38 4.19
CA CYS A 115 13.77 12.98 3.67
C CYS A 115 12.64 13.49 4.59
N LYS A 116 11.57 14.01 4.01
CA LYS A 116 10.50 14.73 4.70
C LYS A 116 9.17 14.57 3.96
N GLY A 117 8.08 14.81 4.67
CA GLY A 117 6.73 14.76 4.10
C GLY A 117 6.11 13.38 4.17
N THR A 118 4.78 13.37 4.11
CA THR A 118 3.94 12.19 4.18
C THR A 118 2.79 12.41 3.21
N HIS A 119 2.59 11.47 2.30
CA HIS A 119 1.62 11.58 1.21
C HIS A 119 0.74 10.34 1.16
N TRP A 120 -0.53 10.54 0.85
CA TRP A 120 -1.42 9.46 0.45
C TRP A 120 -1.18 9.19 -1.04
N VAL A 121 -0.73 7.98 -1.36
CA VAL A 121 -0.51 7.52 -2.74
C VAL A 121 -1.12 6.14 -2.90
N LYS A 122 -1.50 5.75 -4.12
CA LYS A 122 -1.72 4.35 -4.45
C LYS A 122 -0.37 3.74 -4.87
N PRO A 123 0.16 2.72 -4.18
CA PRO A 123 1.32 2.00 -4.66
C PRO A 123 0.98 1.12 -5.87
N PHE A 124 1.98 0.74 -6.65
CA PHE A 124 1.88 -0.39 -7.58
C PHE A 124 2.36 -1.66 -6.88
N ARG A 125 1.57 -2.73 -6.99
CA ARG A 125 1.95 -4.08 -6.56
C ARG A 125 2.75 -4.74 -7.67
N CYS A 126 3.92 -5.26 -7.34
CA CYS A 126 4.78 -5.97 -8.28
C CYS A 126 4.32 -7.43 -8.31
N LEU A 127 3.77 -7.89 -9.45
CA LEU A 127 3.16 -9.22 -9.56
C LEU A 127 4.22 -10.27 -9.86
N GLU A 128 4.36 -11.24 -8.95
CA GLU A 128 5.36 -12.31 -9.01
C GLU A 128 4.79 -13.59 -9.65
N GLY A 129 5.53 -14.18 -10.58
CA GLY A 129 5.19 -15.44 -11.24
C GLY A 129 4.03 -15.35 -12.25
N PRO A 130 3.37 -16.48 -12.57
CA PRO A 130 2.15 -16.51 -13.37
C PRO A 130 1.02 -15.71 -12.72
N PHE A 131 0.25 -14.99 -13.53
CA PHE A 131 -0.84 -14.15 -13.02
C PHE A 131 -1.91 -14.97 -12.29
N GLN A 132 -2.32 -14.48 -11.12
CA GLN A 132 -3.45 -14.92 -10.32
C GLN A 132 -4.21 -13.65 -9.92
N SER A 133 -5.54 -13.68 -9.92
CA SER A 133 -6.35 -12.57 -9.42
C SER A 133 -6.44 -12.59 -7.89
N ASP A 134 -6.83 -11.46 -7.29
CA ASP A 134 -6.95 -11.37 -5.83
C ASP A 134 -8.22 -12.09 -5.34
N ALA A 135 -8.11 -12.87 -4.26
CA ALA A 135 -9.27 -13.47 -3.63
C ALA A 135 -10.16 -12.40 -2.99
N LEU A 136 -11.35 -12.15 -3.57
CA LEU A 136 -12.31 -11.20 -3.04
C LEU A 136 -13.18 -11.83 -1.94
N LEU A 137 -13.17 -11.23 -0.76
CA LEU A 137 -14.13 -11.54 0.30
C LEU A 137 -15.53 -11.06 -0.08
N VAL A 138 -16.53 -11.94 0.06
CA VAL A 138 -17.95 -11.67 -0.22
C VAL A 138 -18.73 -11.72 1.11
N PRO A 139 -19.04 -10.56 1.72
CA PRO A 139 -19.85 -10.52 2.94
C PRO A 139 -21.30 -10.98 2.70
N GLU A 140 -22.03 -11.24 3.77
CA GLU A 140 -23.46 -11.55 3.70
C GLU A 140 -24.24 -10.42 3.00
N HIS A 141 -25.27 -10.82 2.24
CA HIS A 141 -26.11 -9.96 1.39
C HIS A 141 -25.38 -9.21 0.25
N CYS A 142 -24.06 -9.38 0.09
CA CYS A 142 -23.32 -8.91 -1.07
C CYS A 142 -23.35 -9.96 -2.20
N LEU A 143 -23.15 -9.51 -3.44
CA LEU A 143 -23.11 -10.32 -4.65
C LEU A 143 -21.73 -10.23 -5.28
N PHE A 144 -21.13 -11.37 -5.61
CA PHE A 144 -19.94 -11.47 -6.46
C PHE A 144 -20.35 -11.57 -7.93
N ASP A 145 -19.62 -10.89 -8.81
CA ASP A 145 -19.82 -10.95 -10.25
C ASP A 145 -18.51 -10.65 -11.00
N HIS A 146 -18.47 -10.91 -12.31
CA HIS A 146 -17.30 -10.62 -13.13
C HIS A 146 -17.66 -10.27 -14.58
N ILE A 147 -16.78 -9.50 -15.22
CA ILE A 147 -16.86 -9.14 -16.63
C ILE A 147 -15.51 -9.49 -17.25
N HIS A 148 -15.51 -10.30 -18.31
CA HIS A 148 -14.32 -10.63 -19.08
C HIS A 148 -14.62 -10.59 -20.58
N ASN A 149 -13.73 -9.98 -21.36
CA ASN A 149 -13.77 -9.97 -22.81
C ASN A 149 -12.33 -9.88 -23.36
N GLN A 150 -11.86 -10.95 -24.01
CA GLN A 150 -10.49 -11.06 -24.52
C GLN A 150 -10.14 -10.00 -25.58
N SER A 151 -11.13 -9.45 -26.29
CA SER A 151 -10.95 -8.38 -27.28
C SER A 151 -10.90 -6.98 -26.66
N VAL A 152 -11.13 -6.86 -25.35
CA VAL A 152 -11.07 -5.61 -24.59
C VAL A 152 -9.84 -5.62 -23.70
N CYS A 153 -9.07 -4.53 -23.70
CA CYS A 153 -7.93 -4.36 -22.83
C CYS A 153 -8.01 -2.95 -22.20
N GLN A 154 -8.15 -2.89 -20.88
CA GLN A 154 -8.43 -1.65 -20.13
C GLN A 154 -7.54 -1.53 -18.89
N SER A 155 -7.35 -0.29 -18.42
CA SER A 155 -6.60 0.01 -17.21
C SER A 155 -7.39 -0.25 -15.93
N PHE A 156 -6.69 -0.31 -14.80
CA PHE A 156 -7.26 -0.46 -13.46
C PHE A 156 -8.44 0.51 -13.18
N ASP A 157 -8.27 1.81 -13.44
CA ASP A 157 -9.31 2.82 -13.23
C ASP A 157 -10.50 2.73 -14.21
N GLN A 158 -10.32 2.11 -15.38
CA GLN A 158 -11.43 1.84 -16.30
C GLN A 158 -12.26 0.66 -15.82
N TRP A 159 -11.60 -0.42 -15.39
CA TRP A 159 -12.26 -1.58 -14.80
C TRP A 159 -12.97 -1.27 -13.47
N ASN A 160 -12.35 -0.44 -12.62
CA ASN A 160 -12.98 0.10 -11.40
C ASN A 160 -14.31 0.79 -11.72
N ARG A 161 -14.31 1.69 -12.72
CA ARG A 161 -15.52 2.38 -13.18
C ARG A 161 -16.56 1.40 -13.75
N THR A 162 -16.13 0.43 -14.55
CA THR A 162 -17.01 -0.61 -15.10
C THR A 162 -17.69 -1.42 -13.99
N ALA A 163 -16.93 -1.93 -13.01
CA ALA A 163 -17.47 -2.63 -11.85
C ALA A 163 -18.41 -1.75 -11.01
N ALA A 164 -18.06 -0.48 -10.80
CA ALA A 164 -18.89 0.49 -10.09
C ALA A 164 -20.23 0.72 -10.79
N HIS A 165 -20.23 0.88 -12.12
CA HIS A 165 -21.45 1.03 -12.92
C HIS A 165 -22.31 -0.24 -12.87
N SER A 166 -21.72 -1.44 -12.95
CA SER A 166 -22.46 -2.71 -12.83
C SER A 166 -23.15 -2.88 -11.47
N CYS A 167 -22.50 -2.47 -10.37
CA CYS A 167 -23.16 -2.45 -9.06
C CYS A 167 -24.27 -1.38 -8.98
N GLN A 168 -24.05 -0.19 -9.55
CA GLN A 168 -25.06 0.89 -9.54
C GLN A 168 -26.32 0.51 -10.31
N ALA A 169 -26.19 -0.22 -11.43
CA ALA A 169 -27.32 -0.74 -12.20
C ALA A 169 -28.23 -1.70 -11.41
N ARG A 170 -27.72 -2.28 -10.31
CA ARG A 170 -28.46 -3.13 -9.36
C ARG A 170 -28.91 -2.37 -8.10
N SER A 171 -28.82 -1.04 -8.10
CA SER A 171 -29.01 -0.17 -6.92
C SER A 171 -28.02 -0.42 -5.76
N MET A 172 -26.94 -1.16 -6.00
CA MET A 172 -25.91 -1.52 -5.01
C MET A 172 -24.71 -0.55 -5.06
N ARG A 173 -23.70 -0.77 -4.21
CA ARG A 173 -22.41 -0.07 -4.20
C ARG A 173 -21.27 -1.07 -4.40
N LEU A 174 -20.27 -0.70 -5.18
CA LEU A 174 -19.02 -1.46 -5.29
C LEU A 174 -18.29 -1.49 -3.94
N ARG A 175 -17.97 -2.70 -3.46
CA ARG A 175 -17.25 -2.93 -2.20
C ARG A 175 -15.76 -3.15 -2.45
N SER A 176 -15.44 -4.02 -3.39
CA SER A 176 -14.09 -4.43 -3.77
C SER A 176 -14.08 -4.96 -5.21
N PHE A 177 -12.92 -4.95 -5.85
CA PHE A 177 -12.71 -5.51 -7.19
C PHE A 177 -11.26 -5.97 -7.38
N ALA A 178 -11.06 -6.90 -8.29
CA ALA A 178 -9.75 -7.39 -8.72
C ALA A 178 -9.68 -7.49 -10.25
N MET A 179 -8.47 -7.42 -10.81
CA MET A 179 -8.26 -7.53 -12.25
C MET A 179 -8.29 -8.98 -12.71
N LEU A 180 -8.84 -9.23 -13.90
CA LEU A 180 -8.79 -10.53 -14.56
C LEU A 180 -7.89 -10.48 -15.79
N LEU A 181 -7.01 -11.48 -15.90
CA LEU A 181 -6.23 -11.86 -17.09
C LEU A 181 -5.52 -10.67 -17.80
N PRO A 182 -4.21 -10.45 -17.54
CA PRO A 182 -3.48 -9.37 -18.17
C PRO A 182 -3.37 -9.57 -19.69
N CYS A 183 -3.64 -8.51 -20.43
CA CYS A 183 -3.46 -8.41 -21.88
C CYS A 183 -2.28 -7.49 -22.25
N GLY A 184 -1.61 -6.92 -21.24
CA GLY A 184 -0.38 -6.14 -21.36
C GLY A 184 0.14 -5.75 -19.97
N VAL A 185 1.06 -4.80 -19.91
CA VAL A 185 1.58 -4.28 -18.63
C VAL A 185 0.57 -3.29 -18.05
N ASP A 186 0.12 -3.50 -16.81
CA ASP A 186 -0.92 -2.71 -16.11
C ASP A 186 -2.25 -2.56 -16.89
N ILE A 187 -2.54 -3.49 -17.81
CA ILE A 187 -3.79 -3.52 -18.58
C ILE A 187 -4.34 -4.95 -18.68
N PHE A 188 -5.65 -5.06 -18.50
CA PHE A 188 -6.35 -6.31 -18.17
C PHE A 188 -7.58 -6.51 -19.04
N SER A 189 -7.98 -7.76 -19.23
CA SER A 189 -9.10 -8.15 -20.11
C SER A 189 -10.40 -8.46 -19.36
N GLY A 190 -10.43 -8.18 -18.06
CA GLY A 190 -11.64 -8.25 -17.26
C GLY A 190 -11.46 -7.72 -15.84
N VAL A 191 -12.56 -7.81 -15.09
CA VAL A 191 -12.66 -7.43 -13.68
C VAL A 191 -13.62 -8.38 -12.97
N GLU A 192 -13.27 -8.81 -11.77
CA GLU A 192 -14.19 -9.44 -10.82
C GLU A 192 -14.46 -8.48 -9.66
N PHE A 193 -15.66 -8.50 -9.10
CA PHE A 193 -16.10 -7.47 -8.17
C PHE A 193 -17.22 -7.92 -7.23
N VAL A 194 -17.31 -7.24 -6.09
CA VAL A 194 -18.34 -7.46 -5.08
C VAL A 194 -19.23 -6.22 -4.96
N CYS A 195 -20.52 -6.41 -5.20
CA CYS A 195 -21.55 -5.41 -4.99
C CYS A 195 -22.24 -5.65 -3.64
N CYS A 196 -22.31 -4.65 -2.77
CA CYS A 196 -23.04 -4.72 -1.51
C CYS A 196 -24.24 -3.76 -1.49
N PRO A 197 -25.28 -4.02 -0.69
CA PRO A 197 -26.36 -3.07 -0.46
C PRO A 197 -25.81 -1.69 -0.06
N LYS A 198 -26.52 -0.62 -0.42
CA LYS A 198 -26.21 0.71 0.10
C LYS A 198 -26.58 0.72 1.58
N GLU A 199 -25.69 1.24 2.43
CA GLU A 199 -26.03 1.49 3.82
C GLU A 199 -27.07 2.61 3.87
N ASP A 200 -28.32 2.25 4.16
CA ASP A 200 -29.36 3.23 4.45
C ASP A 200 -28.98 3.95 5.74
N LYS A 201 -28.50 5.19 5.61
CA LYS A 201 -28.37 6.08 6.76
C LYS A 201 -29.78 6.29 7.32
N PRO A 202 -30.07 5.94 8.59
CA PRO A 202 -31.36 6.22 9.17
C PRO A 202 -31.58 7.74 9.10
N SER A 203 -32.61 8.15 8.37
CA SER A 203 -32.99 9.54 8.26
C SER A 203 -33.33 10.04 9.66
N ARG A 204 -32.62 11.08 10.11
CA ARG A 204 -33.01 11.80 11.32
C ARG A 204 -34.25 12.63 11.00
N THR A 205 -35.41 11.99 10.98
CA THR A 205 -36.71 12.66 10.98
C THR A 205 -36.93 13.28 12.36
N SER A 206 -36.29 14.42 12.63
CA SER A 206 -36.72 15.34 13.67
C SER A 206 -38.01 16.02 13.20
N LYS A 207 -39.13 15.30 13.31
CA LYS A 207 -40.42 15.93 13.56
C LYS A 207 -40.41 16.30 15.03
N ASP A 208 -40.39 17.60 15.32
CA ASP A 208 -41.05 18.20 16.48
C ASP A 208 -41.33 19.66 16.11
N GLU A 209 -42.55 19.91 15.66
CA GLU A 209 -43.14 21.24 15.67
C GLU A 209 -43.62 21.49 17.10
N ASP A 210 -43.26 22.63 17.72
CA ASP A 210 -44.23 23.72 17.97
C ASP A 210 -43.56 24.92 18.69
N LYS A 211 -44.18 26.09 18.48
CA LYS A 211 -44.37 27.18 19.43
C LYS A 211 -43.43 28.39 19.44
N SER A 212 -43.74 29.30 18.51
CA SER A 212 -44.21 30.67 18.78
C SER A 212 -43.54 31.51 19.88
N SER A 213 -42.95 32.64 19.45
CA SER A 213 -43.11 33.94 20.10
C SER A 213 -42.98 35.07 19.08
N ASP A 214 -43.94 35.99 19.06
CA ASP A 214 -44.06 37.12 18.11
C ASP A 214 -43.71 38.48 18.77
N ALA A 215 -43.62 39.52 17.95
CA ALA A 215 -43.68 40.97 18.25
C ALA A 215 -42.39 41.78 18.57
N SER A 216 -42.12 42.78 17.68
CA SER A 216 -41.55 44.14 17.90
C SER A 216 -40.15 44.30 18.54
N SER A 217 -39.28 45.25 18.18
CA SER A 217 -39.27 46.41 17.23
C SER A 217 -37.83 46.59 16.66
N GLU A 218 -37.31 47.66 16.03
CA GLU A 218 -37.74 49.05 15.72
C GLU A 218 -36.90 49.59 14.51
N ASP A 219 -37.15 50.81 14.02
CA ASP A 219 -36.42 51.46 12.90
C ASP A 219 -35.09 52.13 13.30
N ALA A 220 -34.08 52.10 12.41
CA ALA A 220 -32.96 53.07 12.30
C ALA A 220 -32.28 53.00 10.93
#